data_AF-A0A0S8IUL1-F1
#
_entry.id   AF-A0A0S8IUL1-F1
#
_cell.length_a   1.000
_cell.length_b   1.000
_cell.length_c   1.000
_cell.angle_alpha   90.00
_cell.angle_beta   90.00
_cell.angle_gamma   90.00
#
_symmetry.space_group_name_H-M   'P 1'
#
loop_
_entity.id
_entity.type
_entity.pdbx_description
1 polymer ?
#
loop_
_entity_poly.entity_id
_entity_poly.type
_entity_poly.pdbx_seq_one_letter_code
_entity_poly.pdbx_strand_id
1 'polypeptide(L)'
;MNENKLEFFLLTLFLVVTRFWDIMATYIITPDLEKETNPLVSILGQGWVTVIIFQIMMVSFIIILNHYSLFKIRNTYPQQKGYSYSEFVSYFYFGEKRNLMEMVFRFPKNKSTLVKALGYVLPRSLIVIGLFISLSSTLLIINSDYRKFYTLARPYYYIVLIAIVFLFFILFFKREYTKYQKVLTDK
;
A
#
# COMPACT_ATOMS: atom_id res chain seq x y z
N MET A 1 6.19 17.53 -17.07
CA MET A 1 6.38 16.06 -16.95
C MET A 1 5.02 15.39 -17.11
N ASN A 2 4.91 14.27 -17.85
CA ASN A 2 3.65 13.50 -17.95
C ASN A 2 3.14 13.16 -16.54
N GLU A 3 1.84 13.30 -16.26
CA GLU A 3 1.22 13.05 -14.94
C GLU A 3 1.65 11.71 -14.34
N ASN A 4 1.65 10.63 -15.13
CA ASN A 4 2.07 9.30 -14.65
C ASN A 4 3.57 9.24 -14.32
N LYS A 5 4.42 10.01 -15.01
CA LYS A 5 5.86 10.10 -14.71
C LYS A 5 6.11 10.85 -13.39
N LEU A 6 5.38 11.94 -13.17
CA LEU A 6 5.43 12.67 -11.90
C LEU A 6 4.92 11.81 -10.74
N GLU A 7 3.77 11.15 -10.94
CA GLU A 7 3.18 10.23 -9.97
C GLU A 7 4.15 9.11 -9.60
N PHE A 8 4.77 8.47 -10.59
CA PHE A 8 5.76 7.43 -10.35
C PHE A 8 6.98 7.94 -9.58
N PHE A 9 7.53 9.08 -9.97
CA PHE A 9 8.70 9.68 -9.32
C PHE A 9 8.41 10.02 -7.86
N LEU A 10 7.31 10.74 -7.58
CA LEU A 10 6.94 11.13 -6.23
C LEU A 10 6.67 9.92 -5.33
N LEU A 11 5.92 8.93 -5.82
CA LEU A 11 5.66 7.72 -5.04
C LEU A 11 6.94 6.95 -4.74
N THR A 12 7.87 6.86 -5.70
CA THR A 12 9.15 6.19 -5.47
C THR A 12 9.99 6.95 -4.45
N LEU A 13 10.09 8.27 -4.59
CA LEU A 13 10.82 9.13 -3.66
C LEU A 13 10.27 9.01 -2.24
N PHE A 14 8.96 9.22 -2.05
CA PHE A 14 8.36 9.15 -0.72
C PHE A 14 8.42 7.74 -0.11
N LEU A 15 8.28 6.69 -0.93
CA LEU A 15 8.43 5.32 -0.43
C LEU A 15 9.83 5.08 0.11
N VAL A 16 10.88 5.48 -0.62
CA VAL A 16 12.26 5.32 -0.16
C VAL A 16 12.54 6.16 1.08
N VAL A 17 12.13 7.43 1.09
CA VAL A 17 12.34 8.33 2.24
C VAL A 17 11.66 7.81 3.50
N THR A 18 10.40 7.37 3.40
CA THR A 18 9.66 6.84 4.55
C THR A 18 10.22 5.52 5.07
N ARG A 19 10.76 4.67 4.19
CA ARG A 19 11.46 3.44 4.61
C ARG A 19 12.80 3.72 5.29
N PHE A 20 13.54 4.71 4.78
CA PHE A 20 14.79 5.12 5.41
C PHE A 20 14.55 5.71 6.80
N TRP A 21 13.55 6.58 6.94
CA TRP A 21 13.19 7.15 8.25
C TRP A 21 12.78 6.06 9.24
N ASP A 22 11.93 5.11 8.83
CA ASP A 22 11.51 3.98 9.65
C ASP A 22 12.71 3.17 10.18
N ILE A 23 13.64 2.79 9.30
CA ILE A 23 14.88 2.07 9.67
C ILE A 23 15.73 2.87 10.67
N MET A 24 15.90 4.18 10.44
CA MET A 24 16.67 5.03 11.33
C MET A 24 16.01 5.15 12.71
N ALA A 25 14.70 5.34 12.76
CA ALA A 25 13.96 5.42 14.02
C ALA A 25 14.07 4.09 14.79
N THR A 26 13.92 2.95 14.13
CA THR A 26 14.12 1.63 14.75
C THR A 26 15.54 1.46 15.28
N TYR A 27 16.56 1.85 14.52
CA TYR A 27 17.95 1.74 14.96
C TYR A 27 18.23 2.55 16.23
N ILE A 28 17.62 3.73 16.36
CA ILE A 28 17.74 4.56 17.56
C ILE A 28 17.01 3.93 18.76
N ILE A 29 15.84 3.34 18.54
CA ILE A 29 15.00 2.78 19.61
C ILE A 29 15.52 1.43 20.12
N THR A 30 15.98 0.55 19.23
CA THR A 30 16.48 -0.79 19.56
C THR A 30 17.65 -1.17 18.63
N PRO A 31 18.87 -0.67 18.93
CA PRO A 31 20.06 -0.94 18.10
C PRO A 31 20.42 -2.42 18.00
N ASP A 32 19.99 -3.22 18.97
CA ASP A 32 20.18 -4.67 19.09
C ASP A 32 18.99 -5.50 18.55
N LEU A 33 17.91 -4.83 18.14
CA LEU A 33 16.63 -5.41 17.70
C LEU A 33 15.90 -6.25 18.77
N GLU A 34 16.34 -6.28 20.03
CA GLU A 34 15.76 -7.14 21.07
C GLU A 34 14.28 -6.82 21.35
N LYS A 35 13.87 -5.57 21.13
CA LYS A 35 12.50 -5.10 21.38
C LYS A 35 11.65 -5.04 20.11
N GLU A 36 12.20 -5.50 18.98
CA GLU A 36 11.48 -5.46 17.72
C GLU A 36 10.35 -6.49 17.66
N THR A 37 9.22 -6.04 17.10
CA THR A 37 8.07 -6.93 16.88
C THR A 37 8.10 -7.55 15.49
N ASN A 38 9.04 -7.11 14.63
CA ASN A 38 9.20 -7.63 13.29
C ASN A 38 9.41 -9.16 13.34
N PRO A 39 8.52 -9.97 12.74
CA PRO A 39 8.63 -11.42 12.73
C PRO A 39 9.98 -11.94 12.21
N LEU A 40 10.63 -11.22 11.30
CA LEU A 40 11.95 -11.59 10.78
C LEU A 40 13.04 -11.57 11.86
N VAL A 41 12.88 -10.72 12.87
CA VAL A 41 13.81 -10.65 14.01
C VAL A 41 13.31 -11.55 15.13
N SER A 42 12.04 -11.38 15.54
CA SER A 42 11.49 -12.05 16.73
C SER A 42 11.26 -13.56 16.55
N ILE A 43 11.11 -14.04 15.31
CA ILE A 43 10.91 -15.47 15.01
C ILE A 43 12.17 -16.11 14.42
N LEU A 44 12.90 -15.41 13.53
CA LEU A 44 14.06 -15.98 12.82
C LEU A 44 15.41 -15.63 13.46
N GLY A 45 15.44 -14.80 14.52
CA GLY A 45 16.66 -14.43 15.25
C GLY A 45 17.69 -13.67 14.40
N GLN A 46 17.25 -12.99 13.32
CA GLN A 46 18.16 -12.39 12.36
C GLN A 46 18.49 -10.93 12.68
N GLY A 47 19.75 -10.54 12.45
CA GLY A 47 20.24 -9.19 12.70
C GLY A 47 19.92 -8.17 11.60
N TRP A 48 20.47 -6.97 11.74
CA TRP A 48 20.23 -5.82 10.85
C TRP A 48 20.47 -6.09 9.36
N VAL A 49 21.47 -6.91 9.02
CA VAL A 49 21.79 -7.23 7.62
C VAL A 49 20.58 -7.84 6.91
N THR A 50 19.90 -8.81 7.55
CA THR A 50 18.70 -9.42 7.00
C THR A 50 17.56 -8.44 6.87
N VAL A 51 17.33 -7.63 7.91
CA VAL A 51 16.27 -6.60 7.91
C VAL A 51 16.44 -5.66 6.71
N ILE A 52 17.67 -5.20 6.47
CA ILE A 52 18.00 -4.31 5.36
C ILE A 52 17.79 -5.01 4.01
N ILE A 53 18.28 -6.25 3.84
CA ILE A 53 18.10 -7.01 2.59
C ILE A 53 16.61 -7.17 2.28
N PHE A 54 15.81 -7.58 3.27
CA PHE A 54 14.38 -7.79 3.07
C PHE A 54 13.66 -6.48 2.72
N GLN A 55 14.02 -5.37 3.38
CA GLN A 55 13.46 -4.06 3.05
C GLN A 55 13.82 -3.62 1.63
N ILE A 56 15.06 -3.80 1.19
CA ILE A 56 15.47 -3.49 -0.19
C ILE A 56 14.68 -4.33 -1.19
N MET A 57 14.52 -5.64 -0.93
CA MET A 57 13.74 -6.53 -1.79
C MET A 57 12.27 -6.09 -1.88
N MET A 58 11.63 -5.82 -0.73
CA MET A 58 10.24 -5.38 -0.67
C MET A 58 10.04 -4.04 -1.39
N VAL A 59 10.88 -3.04 -1.11
CA VAL A 59 10.81 -1.73 -1.76
C VAL A 59 10.98 -1.85 -3.27
N SER A 60 11.97 -2.62 -3.72
CA SER A 60 12.21 -2.86 -5.15
C SER A 60 11.00 -3.51 -5.81
N PHE A 61 10.42 -4.53 -5.18
CA PHE A 61 9.22 -5.20 -5.66
C PHE A 61 8.03 -4.23 -5.80
N ILE A 62 7.80 -3.36 -4.81
CA ILE A 62 6.72 -2.37 -4.86
C ILE A 62 6.94 -1.33 -5.96
N ILE A 63 8.18 -0.88 -6.15
CA ILE A 63 8.54 0.05 -7.24
C ILE A 63 8.25 -0.59 -8.60
N ILE A 64 8.59 -1.87 -8.78
CA ILE A 64 8.29 -2.62 -10.00
C ILE A 64 6.77 -2.69 -10.21
N LEU A 65 5.99 -3.07 -9.19
CA LEU A 65 4.53 -3.12 -9.30
C LEU A 65 3.94 -1.75 -9.67
N ASN A 66 4.41 -0.66 -9.05
CA ASN A 66 3.98 0.69 -9.36
C ASN A 66 4.30 1.07 -10.82
N HIS A 67 5.50 0.73 -11.30
CA HIS A 67 5.89 0.93 -12.70
C HIS A 67 4.94 0.20 -13.66
N TYR A 68 4.65 -1.07 -13.41
CA TYR A 68 3.75 -1.85 -14.25
C TYR A 68 2.32 -1.29 -14.22
N SER A 69 1.82 -0.89 -13.06
CA SER A 69 0.48 -0.31 -12.88
C SER A 69 0.29 0.98 -13.67
N LEU A 70 1.31 1.86 -13.69
CA LEU A 70 1.22 3.18 -14.33
C LEU A 70 1.52 3.16 -15.83
N PHE A 71 2.44 2.32 -16.30
CA PHE A 71 2.97 2.43 -17.66
C PHE A 71 2.70 1.22 -18.55
N LYS A 72 2.50 0.02 -18.00
CA LYS A 72 2.42 -1.22 -18.80
C LYS A 72 1.00 -1.76 -18.91
N ILE A 73 0.24 -1.74 -17.82
CA ILE A 73 -1.06 -2.44 -17.78
C ILE A 73 -2.18 -1.54 -18.30
N ARG A 74 -2.68 -1.87 -19.49
CA ARG A 74 -3.92 -1.33 -20.05
C ARG A 74 -5.12 -2.09 -19.50
N ASN A 75 -6.19 -1.38 -19.16
CA ASN A 75 -7.40 -2.00 -18.65
C ASN A 75 -8.37 -2.32 -19.77
N THR A 76 -9.02 -3.47 -19.63
CA THR A 76 -10.23 -3.78 -20.37
C THR A 76 -11.40 -3.36 -19.50
N TYR A 77 -12.04 -2.24 -19.85
CA TYR A 77 -13.28 -1.82 -19.19
C TYR A 77 -14.49 -2.51 -19.84
N PRO A 78 -15.61 -2.66 -19.11
CA PRO A 78 -16.85 -3.14 -19.71
C PRO A 78 -17.23 -2.27 -20.92
N GLN A 79 -17.70 -2.90 -22.00
CA GLN A 79 -18.10 -2.17 -23.22
C GLN A 79 -19.50 -1.55 -23.10
N GLN A 80 -20.38 -2.12 -22.28
CA GLN A 80 -21.72 -1.62 -22.06
C GLN A 80 -21.71 -0.38 -21.16
N LYS A 81 -22.41 0.67 -21.57
CA LYS A 81 -22.68 1.87 -20.74
C LYS A 81 -23.66 1.52 -19.60
N GLY A 82 -23.62 2.31 -18.52
CA GLY A 82 -24.64 2.28 -17.46
C GLY A 82 -24.36 1.39 -16.24
N TYR A 83 -23.19 0.75 -16.15
CA TYR A 83 -22.81 0.02 -14.93
C TYR A 83 -22.72 0.97 -13.73
N SER A 84 -23.40 0.62 -12.64
CA SER A 84 -23.19 1.26 -11.34
C SER A 84 -21.77 0.99 -10.81
N TYR A 85 -21.32 1.76 -9.82
CA TYR A 85 -20.01 1.56 -9.20
C TYR A 85 -19.79 0.12 -8.72
N SER A 86 -20.78 -0.48 -8.05
CA SER A 86 -20.70 -1.84 -7.54
C SER A 86 -20.57 -2.87 -8.67
N GLU A 87 -21.39 -2.74 -9.71
CA GLU A 87 -21.33 -3.62 -10.88
C GLU A 87 -20.01 -3.49 -11.63
N PHE A 88 -19.48 -2.26 -11.72
CA PHE A 88 -18.17 -2.01 -12.31
C PHE A 88 -17.07 -2.71 -11.52
N VAL A 89 -17.00 -2.52 -10.20
CA VAL A 89 -15.97 -3.16 -9.36
C VAL A 89 -16.01 -4.67 -9.54
N SER A 90 -17.21 -5.23 -9.51
CA SER A 90 -17.43 -6.66 -9.66
C SER A 90 -16.94 -7.18 -11.01
N TYR A 91 -17.34 -6.51 -12.11
CA TYR A 91 -16.87 -6.85 -13.45
C TYR A 91 -15.36 -6.67 -13.60
N PHE A 92 -14.80 -5.58 -13.08
CA PHE A 92 -13.38 -5.28 -13.18
C PHE A 92 -12.51 -6.32 -12.46
N TYR A 93 -13.00 -6.84 -11.33
CA TYR A 93 -12.28 -7.81 -10.51
C TYR A 93 -12.48 -9.26 -10.98
N PHE A 94 -13.73 -9.66 -11.28
CA PHE A 94 -14.08 -11.05 -11.64
C PHE A 94 -14.16 -11.30 -13.15
N GLY A 95 -14.34 -10.26 -13.96
CA GLY A 95 -14.68 -10.36 -15.39
C GLY A 95 -16.17 -10.57 -15.67
N GLU A 96 -17.00 -10.63 -14.62
CA GLU A 96 -18.45 -10.87 -14.67
C GLU A 96 -19.14 -10.22 -13.47
N LYS A 97 -20.47 -10.06 -13.52
CA LYS A 97 -21.24 -9.51 -12.39
C LYS A 97 -21.39 -10.57 -11.29
N ARG A 98 -20.85 -10.26 -10.11
CA ARG A 98 -20.88 -11.07 -8.86
C ARG A 98 -21.08 -10.22 -7.62
N ASN A 99 -21.28 -10.87 -6.48
CA ASN A 99 -21.29 -10.23 -5.18
C ASN A 99 -19.89 -9.72 -4.81
N LEU A 100 -19.77 -8.44 -4.43
CA LEU A 100 -18.50 -7.84 -4.01
C LEU A 100 -17.90 -8.50 -2.76
N MET A 101 -18.72 -9.10 -1.89
CA MET A 101 -18.21 -9.83 -0.71
C MET A 101 -17.30 -11.00 -1.09
N GLU A 102 -17.44 -11.56 -2.30
CA GLU A 102 -16.54 -12.62 -2.77
C GLU A 102 -15.09 -12.14 -2.95
N MET A 103 -14.85 -10.81 -3.04
CA MET A 103 -13.50 -10.26 -3.21
C MET A 103 -12.59 -10.52 -2.02
N VAL A 104 -13.16 -10.77 -0.82
CA VAL A 104 -12.40 -11.08 0.39
C VAL A 104 -11.76 -12.47 0.31
N PHE A 105 -12.40 -13.40 -0.42
CA PHE A 105 -12.00 -14.81 -0.44
C PHE A 105 -11.50 -15.29 -1.80
N ARG A 106 -11.59 -14.47 -2.85
CA ARG A 106 -11.22 -14.84 -4.22
C ARG A 106 -10.26 -13.84 -4.83
N PHE A 107 -9.25 -14.36 -5.52
CA PHE A 107 -8.35 -13.55 -6.35
C PHE A 107 -9.02 -13.14 -7.66
N PRO A 108 -8.61 -12.01 -8.25
CA PRO A 108 -9.18 -11.56 -9.52
C PRO A 108 -8.81 -12.54 -10.63
N LYS A 109 -9.75 -12.76 -11.55
CA LYS A 109 -9.56 -13.69 -12.69
C LYS A 109 -8.40 -13.24 -13.58
N ASN A 110 -8.21 -11.93 -13.72
CA ASN A 110 -7.12 -11.34 -14.48
C ASN A 110 -5.95 -10.95 -13.56
N LYS A 111 -4.82 -11.64 -13.70
CA LYS A 111 -3.58 -11.33 -12.95
C LYS A 111 -3.08 -9.91 -13.20
N SER A 112 -3.33 -9.34 -14.38
CA SER A 112 -2.97 -7.95 -14.69
C SER A 112 -3.78 -6.97 -13.84
N THR A 113 -5.05 -7.26 -13.57
CA THR A 113 -5.88 -6.47 -12.65
C THR A 113 -5.28 -6.50 -11.24
N LEU A 114 -4.82 -7.66 -10.78
CA LEU A 114 -4.17 -7.78 -9.47
C LEU A 114 -2.89 -6.95 -9.40
N VAL A 115 -1.98 -7.12 -10.36
CA VAL A 115 -0.71 -6.38 -10.42
C VAL A 115 -0.97 -4.87 -10.46
N LYS A 116 -1.99 -4.44 -11.22
CA LYS A 116 -2.36 -3.03 -11.28
C LYS A 116 -2.91 -2.49 -9.97
N ALA A 117 -3.80 -3.24 -9.33
CA ALA A 117 -4.37 -2.89 -8.02
C ALA A 117 -3.27 -2.80 -6.97
N LEU A 118 -2.42 -3.83 -6.87
CA LEU A 118 -1.30 -3.85 -5.93
C LEU A 118 -0.29 -2.73 -6.22
N GLY A 119 0.05 -2.49 -7.49
CA GLY A 119 0.94 -1.41 -7.87
C GLY A 119 0.38 -0.02 -7.61
N TYR A 120 -0.95 0.14 -7.54
CA TYR A 120 -1.56 1.39 -7.09
C TYR A 120 -1.59 1.49 -5.56
N VAL A 121 -2.06 0.44 -4.89
CA VAL A 121 -2.37 0.42 -3.45
C VAL A 121 -1.11 0.40 -2.60
N LEU A 122 -0.19 -0.53 -2.86
CA LEU A 122 0.97 -0.77 -2.01
C LEU A 122 1.87 0.46 -1.82
N PRO A 123 2.34 1.18 -2.86
CA PRO A 123 3.22 2.33 -2.64
C PRO A 123 2.52 3.40 -1.80
N ARG A 124 1.24 3.66 -2.06
CA ARG A 124 0.48 4.71 -1.38
C ARG A 124 0.20 4.37 0.08
N SER A 125 -0.30 3.17 0.35
CA SER A 125 -0.59 2.74 1.71
C SER A 125 0.70 2.71 2.53
N LEU A 126 1.79 2.19 1.98
CA LEU A 126 3.07 2.07 2.66
C LEU A 126 3.77 3.40 2.94
N ILE A 127 3.57 4.42 2.11
CA ILE A 127 4.02 5.78 2.40
C ILE A 127 3.26 6.33 3.61
N VAL A 128 1.93 6.28 3.60
CA VAL A 128 1.09 6.83 4.69
C VAL A 128 1.35 6.08 6.00
N ILE A 129 1.41 4.75 5.94
CA ILE A 129 1.80 3.90 7.07
C ILE A 129 3.20 4.25 7.55
N GLY A 130 4.16 4.43 6.63
CA GLY A 130 5.53 4.79 6.96
C GLY A 130 5.64 6.11 7.69
N LEU A 131 4.94 7.14 7.21
CA LEU A 131 4.86 8.43 7.88
C LEU A 131 4.26 8.31 9.27
N PHE A 132 3.15 7.56 9.41
CA PHE A 132 2.48 7.35 10.69
C PHE A 132 3.40 6.65 11.71
N ILE A 133 4.04 5.55 11.32
CA ILE A 133 4.94 4.78 12.20
C ILE A 133 6.20 5.58 12.52
N SER A 134 6.83 6.21 11.52
CA SER A 134 8.07 6.97 11.73
C SER A 134 7.85 8.20 12.62
N LEU A 135 6.71 8.89 12.45
CA LEU A 135 6.34 10.01 13.31
C LEU A 135 6.07 9.53 14.74
N SER A 136 5.32 8.45 14.91
CA SER A 136 5.08 7.86 16.24
C SER A 136 6.37 7.44 16.92
N SER A 137 7.29 6.81 16.17
CA SER A 137 8.60 6.40 16.68
C SER A 137 9.47 7.60 17.06
N THR A 138 9.43 8.67 16.27
CA THR A 138 10.11 9.93 16.61
C THR A 138 9.55 10.53 17.91
N LEU A 139 8.23 10.53 18.09
CA LEU A 139 7.57 11.00 19.31
C LEU A 139 7.94 10.13 20.54
N LEU A 140 8.07 8.81 20.36
CA LEU A 140 8.55 7.92 21.42
C LEU A 140 9.97 8.28 21.89
N ILE A 141 10.84 8.64 20.95
CA ILE A 141 12.22 9.04 21.25
C ILE A 141 12.22 10.33 22.07
N ILE A 142 11.50 11.36 21.62
CA ILE A 142 11.63 12.73 22.17
C ILE A 142 10.69 13.05 23.34
N ASN A 143 9.59 12.31 23.54
CA ASN A 143 8.56 12.67 24.53
C ASN A 143 8.20 11.49 25.44
N SER A 144 8.43 11.64 26.75
CA SER A 144 8.16 10.62 27.76
C SER A 144 6.68 10.36 28.02
N ASP A 145 5.82 11.39 27.93
CA ASP A 145 4.38 11.24 28.11
C ASP A 145 3.73 10.51 26.94
N TYR A 146 4.26 10.73 25.73
CA TYR A 146 3.85 9.97 24.56
C TYR A 146 4.11 8.47 24.72
N ARG A 147 5.14 8.04 25.46
CA ARG A 147 5.38 6.60 25.72
C ARG A 147 4.25 5.94 26.51
N LYS A 148 3.68 6.65 27.49
CA LYS A 148 2.52 6.16 28.26
C LYS A 148 1.31 6.00 27.36
N PHE A 149 1.02 7.03 26.55
CA PHE A 149 -0.05 6.98 25.56
C PHE A 149 0.16 5.84 24.54
N TYR A 150 1.37 5.73 23.98
CA TYR A 150 1.71 4.73 22.97
C TYR A 150 1.46 3.30 23.48
N THR A 151 1.83 3.02 24.74
CA THR A 151 1.62 1.69 25.33
C THR A 151 0.14 1.29 25.34
N LEU A 152 -0.75 2.25 25.64
CA LEU A 152 -2.21 2.05 25.59
C LEU A 152 -2.74 2.00 24.15
N ALA A 153 -2.19 2.83 23.26
CA ALA A 153 -2.69 3.01 21.90
C ALA A 153 -2.18 1.93 20.92
N ARG A 154 -1.08 1.23 21.23
CA ARG A 154 -0.40 0.27 20.33
C ARG A 154 -1.32 -0.77 19.68
N PRO A 155 -2.30 -1.39 20.38
CA PRO A 155 -3.20 -2.36 19.74
C PRO A 155 -4.04 -1.74 18.61
N TYR A 156 -4.44 -0.47 18.75
CA TYR A 156 -5.25 0.25 17.77
C TYR A 156 -4.46 0.63 16.52
N TYR A 157 -3.12 0.63 16.58
CA TYR A 157 -2.29 0.96 15.42
C TYR A 157 -2.54 -0.04 14.29
N TYR A 158 -2.62 -1.34 14.60
CA TYR A 158 -2.91 -2.36 13.58
C TYR A 158 -4.23 -2.12 12.85
N ILE A 159 -5.26 -1.66 13.57
CA ILE A 159 -6.56 -1.29 12.97
C ILE A 159 -6.38 -0.13 12.00
N VAL A 160 -5.62 0.90 12.38
CA VAL A 160 -5.30 2.04 11.53
C VAL A 160 -4.51 1.60 10.29
N LEU A 161 -3.50 0.74 10.44
CA LEU A 161 -2.72 0.22 9.31
C LEU A 161 -3.59 -0.52 8.30
N ILE A 162 -4.46 -1.41 8.78
CA ILE A 162 -5.40 -2.17 7.96
C ILE A 162 -6.38 -1.21 7.26
N ALA A 163 -6.94 -0.24 7.99
CA ALA A 163 -7.86 0.75 7.44
C ALA A 163 -7.22 1.59 6.32
N ILE A 164 -5.93 1.96 6.43
CA ILE A 164 -5.20 2.68 5.38
C ILE A 164 -5.12 1.83 4.10
N VAL A 165 -4.83 0.53 4.20
CA VAL A 165 -4.78 -0.36 3.04
C VAL A 165 -6.16 -0.46 2.37
N PHE A 166 -7.22 -0.69 3.16
CA PHE A 166 -8.59 -0.74 2.65
C PHE A 166 -9.03 0.57 1.98
N LEU A 167 -8.67 1.72 2.56
CA LEU A 167 -8.93 3.03 1.98
C LEU A 167 -8.32 3.13 0.58
N PHE A 168 -7.06 2.74 0.40
CA PHE A 168 -6.42 2.81 -0.91
C PHE A 168 -7.00 1.82 -1.92
N PHE A 169 -7.52 0.67 -1.49
CA PHE A 169 -8.31 -0.20 -2.38
C PHE A 169 -9.60 0.49 -2.85
N ILE A 170 -10.33 1.17 -1.96
CA ILE A 170 -11.53 1.93 -2.35
C ILE A 170 -11.16 3.04 -3.33
N LEU A 171 -10.08 3.79 -3.05
CA LEU A 171 -9.61 4.86 -3.94
C LEU A 171 -9.15 4.35 -5.30
N PHE A 172 -8.54 3.16 -5.34
CA PHE A 172 -8.18 2.49 -6.59
C PHE A 172 -9.42 2.25 -7.47
N PHE A 173 -10.45 1.59 -6.93
CA PHE A 173 -11.66 1.30 -7.69
C PHE A 173 -12.41 2.56 -8.09
N LYS A 174 -12.45 3.58 -7.23
CA LYS A 174 -13.01 4.90 -7.60
C LYS A 174 -12.26 5.52 -8.78
N ARG A 175 -10.92 5.53 -8.76
CA ARG A 175 -10.09 6.04 -9.87
C ARG A 175 -10.40 5.30 -11.17
N GLU A 176 -10.49 3.97 -11.12
CA GLU A 176 -10.76 3.15 -12.30
C GLU A 176 -12.19 3.31 -12.82
N TYR A 177 -13.17 3.49 -11.93
CA TYR A 177 -14.54 3.79 -12.31
C TYR A 177 -14.66 5.15 -13.01
N THR A 178 -13.99 6.20 -12.51
CA THR A 178 -13.97 7.51 -13.16
C THR A 178 -13.35 7.44 -14.56
N LYS A 179 -12.28 6.65 -14.75
CA LYS A 179 -11.70 6.43 -16.08
C LYS A 179 -12.68 5.74 -17.02
N TYR A 180 -13.37 4.70 -16.54
CA TYR A 180 -14.41 4.02 -17.30
C TYR A 180 -15.52 4.98 -17.74
N GLN A 181 -16.02 5.84 -16.85
CA GLN A 181 -17.04 6.84 -17.19
C GLN A 181 -16.57 7.79 -18.29
N LYS A 182 -15.33 8.30 -18.23
CA LYS A 182 -14.76 9.19 -19.26
C LYS A 182 -14.64 8.53 -20.63
N VAL A 183 -14.12 7.30 -20.68
CA VAL A 183 -13.98 6.53 -21.94
C VAL A 183 -15.32 6.33 -22.66
N LEU A 184 -16.43 6.31 -21.93
CA LEU A 184 -17.77 6.20 -22.49
C LEU A 184 -18.43 7.53 -22.84
N THR A 185 -17.95 8.65 -22.30
CA THR A 185 -18.41 10.00 -22.70
C THR A 185 -17.74 10.44 -24.00
N ASP A 186 -16.48 10.02 -24.21
CA ASP A 186 -15.68 10.36 -25.40
C ASP A 186 -15.97 9.44 -26.62
N LYS A 187 -16.89 8.47 -26.48
CA LYS A 187 -17.37 7.54 -27.53
C LYS A 187 -18.86 7.72 -27.78
#